data_AF-A0A8T7A5M3-F1
#
_entry.id   AF-A0A8T7A5M3-F1
#
_cell.length_a   1.000
_cell.length_b   1.000
_cell.length_c   1.000
_cell.angle_alpha   90.00
_cell.angle_beta   90.00
_cell.angle_gamma   90.00
#
_symmetry.space_group_name_H-M   'P 1'
#
loop_
_entity.id
_entity.type
_entity.pdbx_description
1 polymer ?
#
loop_
_entity_poly.entity_id
_entity_poly.type
_entity_poly.pdbx_seq_one_letter_code
_entity_poly.pdbx_strand_id
1 'polypeptide(L)' 'FNLGAGTGTSIRQVIDVVEKLLGVRVPVQVKDRRPGDPAILYADITETSEILGWRPRQSDIRDIISSAIKWVKQEKS' A
#
# COMPACT_ATOMS: atom_id res chain seq x y z
N PHE A 1 13.39 -3.72 15.78
CA PHE A 1 12.98 -2.67 14.83
C PHE A 1 12.14 -3.22 13.68
N ASN A 2 10.86 -2.84 13.61
CA ASN A 2 10.05 -3.04 12.41
C ASN A 2 10.15 -1.81 11.51
N LEU A 3 10.18 -2.03 10.19
CA LEU A 3 10.11 -0.95 9.20
C LEU A 3 8.80 -1.10 8.42
N GLY A 4 7.98 -0.06 8.43
CA GLY A 4 6.71 -0.04 7.72
C GLY A 4 6.02 1.30 7.87
N ALA A 5 4.78 1.38 7.38
CA ALA A 5 4.00 2.62 7.43
C ALA A 5 3.44 2.94 8.83
N GLY A 6 3.40 1.97 9.76
CA GLY A 6 2.73 2.12 11.05
C GLY A 6 1.20 1.99 10.99
N THR A 7 0.62 1.98 9.78
CA THR A 7 -0.81 1.87 9.54
C THR A 7 -1.11 0.86 8.44
N GLY A 8 -2.29 0.23 8.52
CA GLY A 8 -2.79 -0.65 7.48
C GLY A 8 -3.46 0.10 6.32
N THR A 9 -3.42 -0.48 5.13
CA THR A 9 -4.24 -0.07 3.99
C THR A 9 -5.01 -1.28 3.49
N SER A 10 -6.33 -1.15 3.33
CA SER A 10 -7.16 -2.22 2.81
C SER A 10 -6.98 -2.39 1.29
N ILE A 11 -7.24 -3.60 0.80
CA ILE A 11 -7.26 -3.88 -0.66
C ILE A 11 -8.25 -2.97 -1.39
N ARG A 12 -9.39 -2.65 -0.78
CA ARG A 12 -10.38 -1.76 -1.40
C ARG A 12 -9.84 -0.33 -1.59
N GLN A 13 -9.13 0.21 -0.60
CA GLN A 13 -8.49 1.52 -0.72
C GLN A 13 -7.43 1.54 -1.83
N VAL A 14 -6.64 0.48 -1.97
CA VAL A 14 -5.68 0.35 -3.08
C VAL A 14 -6.41 0.41 -4.42
N ILE A 15 -7.47 -0.36 -4.60
CA ILE A 15 -8.26 -0.39 -5.83
C ILE A 15 -8.85 1.00 -6.13
N ASP A 16 -9.46 1.66 -5.13
CA ASP A 16 -10.07 2.97 -5.32
C ASP A 16 -9.05 4.03 -5.76
N VAL A 17 -7.82 3.97 -5.24
CA VAL A 17 -6.74 4.89 -5.64
C VAL A 17 -6.25 4.60 -7.05
N VAL A 18 -6.11 3.32 -7.43
CA VAL A 18 -5.77 2.93 -8.81
C VAL A 18 -6.83 3.44 -9.79
N GLU A 19 -8.12 3.22 -9.50
CA GLU A 19 -9.23 3.70 -10.36
C GLU A 19 -9.20 5.22 -10.52
N LYS A 20 -9.02 5.96 -9.41
CA LYS A 20 -8.93 7.42 -9.43
C LYS A 20 -7.75 7.94 -10.23
N LEU A 21 -6.58 7.30 -10.13
CA LEU A 21 -5.37 7.75 -10.82
C LEU A 21 -5.37 7.39 -12.30
N LEU A 22 -5.99 6.27 -12.69
CA LEU A 22 -6.05 5.84 -14.08
C LEU A 22 -7.30 6.32 -14.81
N GLY A 23 -8.33 6.79 -14.10
CA GLY A 23 -9.60 7.22 -14.68
C GLY A 23 -10.42 6.09 -15.29
N VAL A 24 -10.12 4.83 -14.94
CA VAL A 24 -10.79 3.63 -15.44
C VAL A 24 -11.24 2.76 -14.27
N ARG A 25 -12.29 1.97 -14.49
CA ARG A 25 -12.73 0.98 -13.51
C ARG A 25 -11.83 -0.26 -13.56
N VAL A 26 -11.46 -0.77 -12.40
CA VAL A 26 -10.73 -2.03 -12.25
C VAL A 26 -11.78 -3.13 -12.07
N PRO A 27 -11.84 -4.15 -12.94
CA PRO A 27 -12.70 -5.30 -12.73
C PRO A 27 -12.29 -6.05 -11.45
N VAL A 28 -13.22 -6.21 -10.50
CA VAL A 28 -12.97 -6.90 -9.22
C VAL A 28 -13.88 -8.12 -9.10
N GLN A 29 -13.29 -9.26 -8.76
CA GLN A 29 -14.01 -10.47 -8.38
C GLN A 29 -13.67 -10.82 -6.92
N VAL A 30 -14.67 -10.78 -6.03
CA VAL A 30 -14.49 -11.20 -4.64
C VAL A 30 -14.44 -12.73 -4.59
N LYS A 31 -13.48 -13.27 -3.86
CA LYS A 31 -13.28 -14.71 -3.61
C LYS A 31 -13.13 -14.96 -2.12
N ASP A 32 -13.23 -16.23 -1.73
CA ASP A 32 -13.02 -16.64 -0.35
C ASP A 32 -11.63 -16.25 0.15
N ARG A 33 -11.51 -16.04 1.47
CA ARG A 33 -10.23 -15.74 2.12
C ARG A 33 -9.26 -16.90 1.91
N ARG A 34 -8.01 -16.58 1.62
CA ARG A 34 -6.94 -17.58 1.58
C ARG A 34 -6.74 -18.12 3.00
N PRO A 35 -6.70 -19.45 3.20
CA PRO A 35 -6.37 -20.03 4.49
C PRO A 35 -5.01 -19.52 4.99
N GLY A 36 -4.96 -19.04 6.24
CA GLY A 36 -3.75 -18.49 6.85
C GLY A 36 -3.61 -16.97 6.79
N ASP A 37 -4.41 -16.26 5.98
CA ASP A 37 -4.33 -14.80 5.92
C ASP A 37 -5.04 -14.15 7.13
N PRO A 38 -4.34 -13.32 7.93
CA PRO A 38 -4.99 -12.54 8.98
C PRO A 38 -5.88 -11.45 8.37
N ALA A 39 -6.91 -11.03 9.11
CA ALA A 39 -7.80 -9.97 8.64
C ALA A 39 -7.09 -8.61 8.50
N ILE A 40 -6.06 -8.36 9.33
CA ILE A 40 -5.27 -7.13 9.38
C ILE A 40 -3.83 -7.49 9.71
N LEU A 41 -2.87 -6.89 9.00
CA LEU A 41 -1.44 -7.00 9.27
C LEU A 41 -0.73 -5.70 8.89
N TYR A 42 0.02 -5.12 9.82
CA TYR A 42 0.90 -3.97 9.59
C TYR A 42 1.99 -3.95 10.67
N ALA A 43 3.08 -3.23 10.39
CA ALA A 43 4.20 -3.09 11.32
C ALA A 43 3.87 -2.07 12.42
N ASP A 44 4.07 -2.44 13.69
CA ASP A 44 4.24 -1.46 14.77
C ASP A 44 5.66 -0.88 14.68
N ILE A 45 5.75 0.44 14.45
CA ILE A 45 7.01 1.17 14.23
C ILE A 45 7.45 2.02 15.43
N THR A 46 6.84 1.81 16.60
CA THR A 46 7.11 2.60 17.82
C THR A 46 8.60 2.54 18.20
N GLU A 47 9.15 1.34 18.36
CA GLU A 47 10.55 1.11 18.73
C GLU A 47 11.54 1.77 17.75
N THR A 48 11.31 1.59 16.45
CA THR A 48 12.14 2.19 15.39
C THR A 48 12.07 3.72 15.41
N SER A 49 10.88 4.27 15.66
CA SER A 49 10.68 5.72 15.72
C SER A 49 11.37 6.35 16.93
N GLU A 50 11.28 5.71 18.09
CA GLU A 50 11.80 6.24 19.35
C GLU A 50 13.32 6.09 19.45
N ILE A 51 13.86 4.92 19.11
CA ILE A 51 15.29 4.62 19.30
C ILE A 51 16.13 5.16 18.14
N LEU A 52 15.65 5.02 16.90
CA LEU A 52 16.42 5.38 15.71
C LEU A 52 16.06 6.77 15.17
N GLY A 53 14.99 7.39 15.67
CA GLY A 53 14.44 8.63 15.10
C GLY A 53 13.93 8.46 13.66
N TRP A 54 13.83 7.22 13.18
CA TRP A 54 13.43 6.92 11.81
C TRP A 54 11.92 6.99 11.67
N ARG A 55 11.45 7.68 10.62
CA ARG A 55 10.03 7.70 10.25
C ARG A 55 9.89 7.56 8.74
N PRO A 56 8.89 6.80 8.26
CA PRO A 56 8.66 6.70 6.83
C PRO A 56 8.19 8.05 6.28
N ARG A 57 8.74 8.47 5.14
CA ARG A 57 8.42 9.76 4.49
C ARG A 57 7.48 9.63 3.30
N GLN A 58 7.37 8.42 2.73
CA GLN A 58 6.60 8.13 1.51
C GLN A 58 5.69 6.93 1.75
N SER A 59 4.79 7.06 2.73
CA SER A 59 3.82 6.01 3.09
C SER A 59 2.39 6.29 2.67
N ASP A 60 2.13 7.45 2.07
CA ASP A 60 0.82 7.72 1.49
C ASP A 60 0.56 6.78 0.31
N ILE A 61 -0.58 6.09 0.34
CA ILE A 61 -0.92 5.07 -0.65
C ILE A 61 -1.07 5.67 -2.06
N ARG A 62 -1.52 6.93 -2.18
CA ARG A 62 -1.62 7.62 -3.47
C ARG A 62 -0.25 7.88 -4.06
N ASP A 63 0.71 8.30 -3.24
CA ASP A 63 2.08 8.56 -3.69
C ASP A 63 2.79 7.27 -4.11
N ILE A 64 2.61 6.19 -3.33
CA ILE A 64 3.15 4.86 -3.66
C ILE A 64 2.58 4.38 -5.01
N ILE A 65 1.26 4.38 -5.17
CA ILE A 65 0.61 3.90 -6.41
C ILE A 65 0.96 4.81 -7.59
N SER A 66 0.99 6.12 -7.41
CA SER A 66 1.40 7.06 -8.46
C SER A 66 2.82 6.77 -8.96
N SER A 67 3.75 6.51 -8.04
CA SER A 67 5.13 6.17 -8.38
C SER A 67 5.21 4.83 -9.12
N ALA A 68 4.47 3.82 -8.67
CA ALA A 68 4.39 2.53 -9.35
C ALA A 68 3.83 2.65 -10.77
N ILE A 69 2.76 3.44 -10.97
CA ILE A 69 2.17 3.67 -12.31
C ILE A 69 3.19 4.34 -13.24
N LYS A 70 3.94 5.35 -12.76
CA LYS A 70 4.97 6.02 -13.57
C LYS A 70 6.04 5.02 -14.04
N TRP A 71 6.53 4.18 -13.13
CA TRP A 71 7.52 3.16 -13.44
C TRP A 71 6.99 2.15 -14.47
N VAL A 72 5.81 1.56 -14.26
CA VAL A 72 5.21 0.60 -15.21
C VAL A 72 5.00 1.23 -16.60
N LYS A 73 4.64 2.51 -16.67
CA LYS A 73 4.48 3.21 -17.97
C LYS A 73 5.82 3.39 -18.69
N GLN A 74 6.91 3.62 -17.97
CA GLN A 74 8.24 3.75 -18.55
C GLN A 74 8.76 2.42 -19.09
N GLU A 75 8.52 1.30 -18.39
CA GLU A 75 8.95 -0.03 -18.87
C GLU A 75 8.21 -0.51 -20.12
N LYS A 76 7.02 0.04 -20.39
CA LYS A 76 6.19 -0.33 -21.54
C LYS A 76 6.35 0.60 -22.74
N SER A 77 7.22 1.61 -22.65
CA SER A 77 7.60 2.52 -23.75
C SER A 77 8.90 2.07 -24.38
#